data_AF-A0A413ZY22-F1
#
_entry.id   AF-A0A413ZY22-F1
#
_cell.length_a   1.000
_cell.length_b   1.000
_cell.length_c   1.000
_cell.angle_alpha   90.00
_cell.angle_beta   90.00
_cell.angle_gamma   90.00
#
_symmetry.space_group_name_H-M   'P 1'
#
loop_
_entity.id
_entity.type
_entity.pdbx_description
1 polymer ?
#
loop_
_entity_poly.entity_id
_entity_poly.type
_entity_poly.pdbx_seq_one_letter_code
_entity_poly.pdbx_strand_id
1 'polypeptide(L)'
;MYGEKRARQIEHKARKQRESLAGVSNTAPLNVQVRLRAYCMIWELKQKYYKADTPLPYVSKASHKADEERIKSLEAKIIKGGSDEERAVKAIAETKEYLEIVAGSRVRDNSKNRVF
;
A
#
# COMPACT_ATOMS: atom_id res chain seq x y z
N MET A 1 7.84 -16.33 5.36
CA MET A 1 8.02 -15.07 6.13
C MET A 1 6.82 -14.78 7.02
N TYR A 2 6.99 -14.08 8.15
CA TYR A 2 5.85 -13.63 8.98
C TYR A 2 4.93 -12.76 8.10
N GLY A 3 3.63 -13.09 8.04
CA GLY A 3 2.64 -12.32 7.27
C GLY A 3 2.50 -12.65 5.78
N GLU A 4 3.24 -13.59 5.21
CA GLU A 4 3.22 -13.84 3.75
C GLU A 4 1.86 -14.36 3.22
N LYS A 5 1.18 -15.22 4.00
CA LYS A 5 -0.21 -15.63 3.71
C LYS A 5 -1.17 -14.44 3.73
N ARG A 6 -0.94 -13.49 4.66
CA ARG A 6 -1.76 -12.29 4.83
C ARG A 6 -1.54 -11.30 3.70
N ALA A 7 -0.29 -11.07 3.29
CA ALA A 7 0.04 -10.26 2.11
C ALA A 7 -0.64 -10.80 0.84
N ARG A 8 -0.61 -12.12 0.60
CA ARG A 8 -1.31 -12.72 -0.56
C ARG A 8 -2.83 -12.55 -0.48
N GLN A 9 -3.44 -12.63 0.69
CA GLN A 9 -4.87 -12.35 0.86
C GLN A 9 -5.20 -10.89 0.53
N ILE A 10 -4.39 -9.95 1.03
CA ILE A 10 -4.54 -8.52 0.74
C ILE A 10 -4.37 -8.26 -0.76
N GLU A 11 -3.38 -8.87 -1.41
CA GLU A 11 -3.17 -8.76 -2.86
C GLU A 11 -4.35 -9.28 -3.67
N HIS A 12 -4.86 -10.47 -3.33
CA HIS A 12 -6.00 -11.07 -4.03
C HIS A 12 -7.24 -10.20 -3.91
N LYS A 13 -7.49 -9.68 -2.70
CA LYS A 13 -8.60 -8.76 -2.44
C LYS A 13 -8.41 -7.44 -3.19
N ALA A 14 -7.22 -6.85 -3.14
CA ALA A 14 -6.89 -5.60 -3.83
C ALA A 14 -7.03 -5.74 -5.34
N ARG A 15 -6.69 -6.90 -5.93
CA ARG A 15 -6.94 -7.18 -7.34
C ARG A 15 -8.43 -7.14 -7.67
N LYS A 16 -9.26 -7.93 -6.96
CA LYS A 16 -10.72 -7.95 -7.19
C LYS A 16 -11.36 -6.57 -7.01
N GLN A 17 -10.90 -5.81 -6.02
CA GLN A 17 -11.40 -4.47 -5.76
C GLN A 17 -11.01 -3.49 -6.87
N ARG A 18 -9.79 -3.58 -7.41
CA ARG A 18 -9.40 -2.78 -8.59
C ARG A 18 -10.21 -3.13 -9.82
N GLU A 19 -10.42 -4.42 -10.09
CA GLU A 19 -11.27 -4.88 -11.20
C GLU A 19 -12.72 -4.36 -11.04
N SER A 20 -13.28 -4.42 -9.83
CA SER A 20 -14.62 -3.88 -9.53
C SER A 20 -14.70 -2.35 -9.61
N LEU A 21 -13.57 -1.65 -9.49
CA LEU A 21 -13.47 -0.19 -9.56
C LEU A 21 -12.87 0.27 -10.89
N ALA A 22 -12.68 -0.65 -11.84
CA ALA A 22 -12.23 -0.33 -13.18
C ALA A 22 -13.32 0.51 -13.86
N GLY A 23 -13.01 1.78 -14.13
CA GLY A 23 -13.98 2.75 -14.67
C GLY A 23 -14.47 3.80 -13.69
N VAL A 24 -13.99 3.81 -12.44
CA VAL A 24 -14.17 4.96 -11.54
C VAL A 24 -13.53 6.19 -12.18
N SER A 25 -14.36 7.14 -12.60
CA SER A 25 -13.92 8.41 -13.16
C SER A 25 -13.43 9.37 -12.08
N ASN A 26 -12.76 10.45 -12.49
CA ASN A 26 -12.37 11.54 -11.60
C ASN A 26 -13.56 12.31 -11.00
N THR A 27 -14.80 12.02 -11.43
CA THR A 27 -16.04 12.61 -10.90
C THR A 27 -16.71 11.75 -9.82
N ALA A 28 -16.18 10.55 -9.54
CA ALA A 28 -16.69 9.68 -8.50
C ALA A 28 -16.49 10.29 -7.09
N PRO A 29 -17.27 9.85 -6.07
CA PRO A 29 -17.10 10.33 -4.70
C PRO A 29 -15.67 10.17 -4.19
N LEU A 30 -15.18 11.15 -3.43
CA LEU A 30 -13.77 11.25 -3.04
C LEU A 30 -13.30 10.01 -2.27
N ASN A 31 -14.14 9.44 -1.40
CA ASN A 31 -13.84 8.20 -0.66
C ASN A 31 -13.71 6.98 -1.58
N VAL A 32 -14.46 6.93 -2.69
CA VAL A 32 -14.34 5.87 -3.71
C VAL A 32 -13.01 6.02 -4.47
N GLN A 33 -12.61 7.25 -4.78
CA GLN A 33 -11.30 7.53 -5.39
C GLN A 33 -10.15 7.15 -4.45
N VAL A 34 -10.25 7.50 -3.16
CA VAL A 34 -9.24 7.12 -2.15
C VAL A 34 -9.14 5.60 -2.05
N ARG A 35 -10.27 4.89 -2.03
CA ARG A 35 -10.30 3.42 -2.01
C ARG A 35 -9.60 2.81 -3.22
N LEU A 36 -9.90 3.29 -4.44
CA LEU A 36 -9.21 2.84 -5.65
C LEU A 36 -7.71 3.10 -5.56
N ARG A 37 -7.31 4.32 -5.16
CA ARG A 37 -5.89 4.70 -5.02
C ARG A 37 -5.15 3.83 -3.99
N ALA A 38 -5.78 3.50 -2.87
CA ALA A 38 -5.21 2.61 -1.85
C ALA A 38 -4.94 1.21 -2.41
N TYR A 39 -5.88 0.63 -3.17
CA TYR A 39 -5.67 -0.67 -3.80
C TYR A 39 -4.68 -0.65 -4.96
N CYS A 40 -4.62 0.44 -5.74
CA CYS A 40 -3.56 0.64 -6.74
C CYS A 40 -2.18 0.74 -6.07
N MET A 41 -2.11 1.43 -4.93
CA MET A 41 -0.87 1.56 -4.17
C MET A 41 -0.35 0.20 -3.67
N ILE A 42 -1.22 -0.73 -3.25
CA ILE A 42 -0.81 -2.11 -2.91
C ILE A 42 -0.10 -2.79 -4.09
N TRP A 43 -0.58 -2.59 -5.32
CA TRP A 43 0.06 -3.14 -6.51
C TRP A 43 1.37 -2.45 -6.85
N GLU A 44 1.45 -1.12 -6.71
CA GLU A 44 2.71 -0.38 -6.86
C GLU A 44 3.77 -0.86 -5.85
N LEU A 45 3.35 -1.07 -4.58
CA LEU A 45 4.21 -1.60 -3.53
C LEU A 45 4.70 -3.02 -3.87
N LYS A 46 3.84 -3.86 -4.45
CA LYS A 46 4.25 -5.17 -4.97
C LYS A 46 5.32 -5.02 -6.05
N GLN A 47 5.09 -4.21 -7.08
CA GLN A 47 6.05 -4.01 -8.17
C GLN A 47 7.39 -3.43 -7.67
N LYS A 48 7.34 -2.58 -6.64
CA LYS A 48 8.52 -1.94 -6.05
C LYS A 48 9.32 -2.88 -5.14
N TYR A 49 8.64 -3.65 -4.30
CA TYR A 49 9.26 -4.47 -3.25
C TYR A 49 9.35 -5.96 -3.56
N TYR A 50 8.82 -6.41 -4.71
CA TYR A 50 9.01 -7.76 -5.23
C TYR A 50 9.66 -7.72 -6.61
N LYS A 51 10.59 -8.65 -6.84
CA LYS A 51 11.18 -8.93 -8.14
C LYS A 51 10.92 -10.40 -8.47
N ALA A 52 10.18 -10.67 -9.55
CA ALA A 52 9.77 -12.02 -9.94
C ALA A 52 9.14 -12.83 -8.78
N ASP A 53 8.15 -12.24 -8.10
CA ASP A 53 7.47 -12.79 -6.91
C ASP A 53 8.37 -13.12 -5.71
N THR A 54 9.65 -12.73 -5.77
CA THR A 54 10.57 -12.79 -4.64
C THR A 54 10.65 -11.41 -3.99
N PRO A 55 10.40 -11.29 -2.67
CA PRO A 55 10.52 -10.01 -1.99
C PRO A 55 11.97 -9.53 -2.01
N LEU A 56 12.17 -8.23 -2.16
CA LEU A 56 13.50 -7.63 -2.09
C LEU A 56 14.13 -7.95 -0.74
N PRO A 57 15.44 -8.23 -0.71
CA PRO A 57 16.14 -8.53 0.54
C PRO A 57 16.35 -7.29 1.42
N TYR A 58 16.35 -6.09 0.83
CA TYR A 58 16.61 -4.84 1.54
C TYR A 58 15.70 -3.73 1.02
N VAL A 59 15.24 -2.87 1.93
CA VAL A 59 14.48 -1.66 1.63
C VAL A 59 15.17 -0.45 2.26
N SER A 60 15.35 0.62 1.48
CA SER A 60 15.89 1.87 2.02
C SER A 60 14.85 2.55 2.92
N LYS A 61 15.31 3.10 4.05
CA LYS A 61 14.48 3.88 4.97
C LYS A 61 13.78 5.07 4.30
N ALA A 62 14.46 5.72 3.35
CA ALA A 62 13.88 6.80 2.56
C ALA A 62 12.72 6.33 1.68
N SER A 63 12.87 5.18 1.01
CA SER A 63 11.79 4.59 0.20
C SER A 63 10.60 4.19 1.04
N HIS A 64 10.83 3.56 2.21
CA HIS A 64 9.77 3.19 3.15
C HIS A 64 9.00 4.41 3.65
N LYS A 65 9.73 5.44 4.12
CA LYS A 65 9.13 6.67 4.62
C LYS A 65 8.33 7.42 3.56
N ALA A 66 8.81 7.47 2.33
CA ALA A 66 8.08 8.09 1.21
C ALA A 66 6.75 7.35 0.94
N ASP A 67 6.73 6.02 1.03
CA ASP A 67 5.49 5.25 0.90
C ASP A 67 4.54 5.47 2.08
N GLU A 68 5.04 5.56 3.32
CA GLU A 68 4.23 5.92 4.49
C GLU A 68 3.60 7.31 4.34
N GLU A 69 4.35 8.31 3.87
CA GLU A 69 3.85 9.66 3.63
C GLU A 69 2.79 9.70 2.54
N ARG A 70 2.95 8.90 1.48
CA ARG A 70 1.91 8.72 0.45
C ARG A 70 0.63 8.11 1.03
N ILE A 71 0.72 7.10 1.90
CA ILE A 71 -0.45 6.52 2.56
C ILE A 71 -1.13 7.54 3.47
N LYS A 72 -0.37 8.27 4.30
CA LYS A 72 -0.90 9.36 5.16
C LYS A 72 -1.60 10.44 4.34
N SER A 73 -1.04 10.78 3.17
CA SER A 73 -1.65 11.76 2.26
C SER A 73 -2.96 11.27 1.66
N LEU A 74 -3.13 9.96 1.46
CA LEU A 74 -4.40 9.38 1.02
C LEU A 74 -5.42 9.31 2.16
N GLU A 75 -4.98 8.98 3.38
CA GLU A 75 -5.80 8.98 4.58
C GLU A 75 -6.38 10.36 4.88
N ALA A 76 -5.56 11.41 4.75
CA ALA A 76 -5.99 12.80 4.94
C ALA A 76 -7.05 13.28 3.92
N LYS A 77 -7.19 12.58 2.79
CA LYS A 77 -8.21 12.87 1.77
C LYS A 77 -9.57 12.22 2.06
N ILE A 78 -9.67 11.35 3.06
CA ILE A 78 -10.95 10.71 3.42
C ILE A 78 -11.88 11.78 4.02
N ILE A 79 -13.08 11.87 3.47
CA ILE A 79 -14.15 12.73 3.98
C ILE A 79 -14.94 11.95 5.02
N LYS A 80 -15.03 12.50 6.24
CA LYS A 80 -15.85 11.97 7.34
C LYS A 80 -17.35 12.18 7.06
N GLY A 81 -18.17 11.19 7.36
CA GLY A 81 -19.63 11.21 7.16
C GLY A 81 -20.08 10.83 5.74
N GLY A 82 -19.18 10.34 4.88
CA GLY A 82 -19.52 9.89 3.52
C GLY A 82 -19.94 8.42 3.46
N SER A 83 -20.79 8.05 2.49
CA SER A 83 -21.33 6.69 2.30
C SER A 83 -20.30 5.58 2.00
N ASP A 84 -19.01 5.92 1.88
CA ASP A 84 -17.89 4.99 1.65
C ASP A 84 -16.71 5.22 2.61
N GLU A 85 -16.89 5.97 3.70
CA GLU A 85 -15.84 6.25 4.68
C GLU A 85 -15.23 4.96 5.26
N GLU A 86 -16.04 4.08 5.84
CA GLU A 86 -15.55 2.84 6.47
C GLU A 86 -14.76 1.97 5.48
N ARG A 87 -15.20 1.93 4.23
CA ARG A 87 -14.53 1.16 3.17
C ARG A 87 -13.21 1.79 2.75
N ALA A 88 -13.13 3.13 2.73
CA ALA A 88 -11.90 3.85 2.45
C ALA A 88 -10.89 3.72 3.60
N VAL A 89 -11.33 3.85 4.85
CA VAL A 89 -10.50 3.65 6.05
C VAL A 89 -9.94 2.22 6.08
N LYS A 90 -10.79 1.21 5.82
CA LYS A 90 -10.36 -0.18 5.74
C LYS A 90 -9.32 -0.42 4.65
N ALA A 91 -9.50 0.18 3.47
CA ALA A 91 -8.53 0.05 2.38
C ALA A 91 -7.18 0.67 2.75
N ILE A 92 -7.16 1.83 3.41
CA ILE A 92 -5.93 2.46 3.90
C ILE A 92 -5.24 1.61 4.97
N ALA A 93 -6.00 1.04 5.92
CA ALA A 93 -5.45 0.13 6.92
C ALA A 93 -4.81 -1.11 6.27
N GLU A 94 -5.47 -1.69 5.26
CA GLU A 94 -4.92 -2.82 4.49
C GLU A 94 -3.64 -2.42 3.71
N THR A 95 -3.56 -1.20 3.17
CA THR A 95 -2.34 -0.70 2.53
C THR A 95 -1.20 -0.51 3.53
N LYS A 96 -1.48 0.01 4.74
CA LYS A 96 -0.49 0.14 5.83
C LYS A 96 0.04 -1.23 6.26
N GLU A 97 -0.88 -2.16 6.53
CA GLU A 97 -0.55 -3.55 6.91
C GLU A 97 0.31 -4.22 5.83
N TYR A 98 -0.04 -4.03 4.55
CA TYR A 98 0.75 -4.57 3.44
C TYR A 98 2.16 -4.00 3.40
N LEU A 99 2.32 -2.67 3.52
CA LEU A 99 3.63 -2.01 3.55
C LEU A 99 4.52 -2.58 4.68
N GLU A 100 3.95 -2.76 5.86
CA GLU A 100 4.67 -3.32 7.01
C GLU A 100 5.15 -4.76 6.76
N ILE A 101 4.32 -5.60 6.15
CA ILE A 101 4.67 -6.99 5.81
C ILE A 101 5.76 -7.04 4.73
N VAL A 102 5.62 -6.24 3.67
CA VAL A 102 6.50 -6.34 2.47
C VAL A 102 7.79 -5.56 2.62
N ALA A 103 7.79 -4.48 3.39
CA ALA A 103 8.93 -3.58 3.49
C ALA A 103 9.41 -3.38 4.94
N GLY A 104 8.51 -3.31 5.92
CA GLY A 104 8.83 -3.00 7.32
C GLY A 104 9.95 -3.86 7.92
N SER A 105 9.87 -5.18 7.75
CA SER A 105 10.90 -6.13 8.24
C SER A 105 12.25 -6.06 7.53
N ARG A 106 12.34 -5.33 6.41
CA ARG A 106 13.52 -5.24 5.53
C ARG A 106 14.14 -3.86 5.49
N VAL A 107 13.59 -2.90 6.24
CA VAL A 107 14.13 -1.56 6.35
C VAL A 107 15.50 -1.65 7.03
N ARG A 108 16.56 -1.37 6.29
CA ARG A 108 17.91 -1.23 6.84
C ARG A 108 18.31 0.24 6.83
N ASP A 109 18.99 0.67 7.90
CA ASP A 109 19.66 1.96 7.90
C ASP A 109 20.85 1.88 6.93
N ASN A 110 20.84 2.71 5.89
CA ASN A 110 21.91 2.81 4.89
C ASN A 110 23.25 3.33 5.48
N SER A 111 23.34 3.53 6.81
CA SER A 111 24.49 4.14 7.47
C SER A 111 25.65 3.18 7.73
N LYS A 112 25.49 1.86 7.55
CA LYS A 112 26.55 0.88 7.83
C LYS A 112 26.80 -0.05 6.64
N ASN A 113 27.39 0.47 5.56
CA ASN A 113 28.20 -0.33 4.61
C ASN A 113 28.95 0.59 3.61
N ARG A 114 29.72 1.55 4.13
CA ARG A 114 30.93 2.03 3.42
C ARG A 114 32.12 1.47 4.18
N VAL A 115 32.49 0.24 3.86
CA VAL A 115 33.83 -0.26 4.19
C VAL A 115 34.74 0.34 3.11
N PHE A 116 35.61 1.26 3.53
CA PHE A 116 36.66 1.86 2.72
C PHE A 116 37.72 0.82 2.36
#